data_AF-A0AAN1NU27-F1
#
_entry.id   AF-A0AAN1NU27-F1
#
_cell.length_a   1.000
_cell.length_b   1.000
_cell.length_c   1.000
_cell.angle_alpha   90.00
_cell.angle_beta   90.00
_cell.angle_gamma   90.00
#
_symmetry.space_group_name_H-M   'P 1'
#
loop_
_entity.id
_entity.type
_entity.pdbx_description
1 polymer ?
#
loop_
_entity_poly.entity_id
_entity_poly.type
_entity_poly.pdbx_seq_one_letter_code
_entity_poly.pdbx_strand_id
1 'polypeptide(L)' 'MKKISLLLVLSILFTQQAEAARGRQPCSGTKGGIAHCTSDGRFVCNDGSLSQSKRFCSG' A
#
# COMPACT_ATOMS: atom_id res chain seq x y z
N MET A 1 -10.84 -40.72 9.47
CA MET A 1 -9.51 -40.25 9.02
C MET A 1 -9.53 -39.47 7.69
N LYS A 2 -10.27 -39.89 6.65
CA LYS A 2 -10.33 -39.20 5.34
C LYS A 2 -10.94 -37.78 5.38
N LYS A 3 -11.98 -37.58 6.21
CA LYS A 3 -12.71 -36.30 6.36
C LYS A 3 -11.88 -35.19 7.03
N ILE A 4 -11.05 -35.57 8.00
CA ILE A 4 -10.14 -34.66 8.72
C ILE A 4 -9.04 -34.17 7.78
N SER A 5 -8.54 -35.06 6.92
CA SER A 5 -7.55 -34.72 5.90
C SER A 5 -8.11 -33.74 4.86
N LEU A 6 -9.39 -33.87 4.49
CA LEU A 6 -10.07 -32.95 3.57
C LEU A 6 -10.27 -31.54 4.18
N LEU A 7 -10.59 -31.46 5.47
CA LEU A 7 -10.76 -30.20 6.20
C LEU A 7 -9.45 -29.43 6.37
N LEU A 8 -8.32 -30.13 6.50
CA LEU A 8 -6.99 -29.51 6.65
C LEU A 8 -6.48 -28.91 5.33
N VAL A 9 -6.85 -29.47 4.18
CA VAL A 9 -6.45 -28.92 2.87
C VAL A 9 -7.26 -27.68 2.51
N LEU A 10 -8.53 -27.61 2.92
CA LEU A 10 -9.43 -26.50 2.60
C LEU A 10 -9.08 -25.20 3.35
N SER A 11 -8.49 -25.29 4.55
CA SER A 11 -8.12 -24.12 5.35
C SER A 11 -6.88 -23.37 4.83
N ILE A 12 -6.02 -24.02 4.03
CA ILE A 12 -4.77 -23.43 3.52
C ILE A 12 -5.05 -22.46 2.36
N LEU A 13 -6.15 -22.63 1.62
CA LEU A 13 -6.48 -21.81 0.45
C LEU A 13 -6.95 -20.38 0.78
N PHE A 14 -7.27 -20.07 2.05
CA PHE A 14 -7.86 -18.78 2.43
C PHE A 14 -6.85 -17.71 2.87
N THR A 15 -5.54 -18.00 2.89
CA THR A 15 -4.52 -17.07 3.43
C THR A 15 -3.95 -16.08 2.41
N GLN A 16 -4.33 -16.15 1.14
CA GLN A 16 -3.81 -15.29 0.06
C GLN A 16 -4.68 -14.05 -0.19
N GLN A 17 -4.98 -13.25 0.84
CA GLN A 17 -5.64 -11.95 0.61
C GLN A 17 -4.90 -10.80 1.30
N ALA A 18 -4.56 -9.83 0.45
CA ALA A 18 -4.23 -8.44 0.75
C ALA A 18 -2.79 -8.10 1.18
N GLU A 19 -1.88 -7.97 0.21
CA GLU A 19 -0.72 -7.06 0.31
C GLU A 19 -0.56 -6.18 -0.95
N ALA A 20 -1.64 -5.93 -1.71
CA ALA A 20 -1.60 -5.17 -2.97
C ALA A 20 -1.74 -3.63 -2.81
N ALA A 21 -1.64 -3.10 -1.58
CA ALA A 21 -1.90 -1.68 -1.31
C ALA A 21 -0.74 -0.91 -0.65
N ARG A 22 0.34 -1.58 -0.24
CA ARG A 22 1.47 -0.94 0.48
C ARG A 22 2.17 0.19 -0.29
N GLY A 23 2.07 0.22 -1.62
CA GLY A 23 2.71 1.24 -2.48
C GLY A 23 1.79 2.34 -2.99
N ARG A 24 0.51 2.38 -2.59
CA ARG A 24 -0.48 3.33 -3.15
C ARG A 24 -0.58 4.64 -2.37
N GLN A 25 0.12 4.75 -1.24
CA GLN A 25 0.17 5.99 -0.48
C GLN A 25 1.21 6.94 -1.10
N PRO A 26 0.89 8.25 -1.20
CA PRO A 26 1.86 9.24 -1.67
C PRO A 26 3.11 9.17 -0.79
N CYS A 27 4.28 9.18 -1.43
CA CYS A 27 5.57 9.13 -0.75
C CYS A 27 5.80 7.88 0.13
N SER A 28 5.29 6.71 -0.25
CA SER A 28 5.53 5.44 0.46
C SER A 28 6.91 4.82 0.18
N GLY A 29 7.32 3.89 1.05
CA GLY A 29 8.58 3.15 0.91
C GLY A 29 9.81 4.03 1.15
N THR A 30 10.75 4.00 0.21
CA THR A 30 12.03 4.73 0.28
C THR A 30 11.88 6.25 0.26
N LYS A 31 10.71 6.76 -0.14
CA LYS A 31 10.41 8.21 -0.18
C LYS A 31 10.22 8.84 1.20
N GLY A 32 10.05 8.02 2.24
CA GLY A 32 10.07 8.48 3.63
C GLY A 32 8.83 9.24 4.09
N GLY A 33 7.71 9.21 3.37
CA GLY A 33 6.48 9.93 3.70
C GLY A 33 6.40 11.33 3.09
N ILE A 34 5.28 12.00 3.33
CA ILE A 34 4.99 13.34 2.79
C ILE A 34 5.76 14.36 3.63
N ALA A 35 6.53 15.23 2.98
CA ALA A 35 7.20 16.37 3.59
C ALA A 35 6.26 17.58 3.65
N HIS A 36 5.76 18.01 2.49
CA HIS A 36 4.82 19.12 2.35
C HIS A 36 4.10 19.04 0.99
N CYS A 37 3.18 19.96 0.74
CA CYS A 37 2.44 20.03 -0.51
C CYS A 37 2.81 21.29 -1.28
N THR A 38 2.97 21.14 -2.60
CA THR A 38 3.16 22.26 -3.52
C THR A 38 1.86 23.07 -3.67
N SER A 39 1.97 24.32 -4.15
CA SER A 39 0.80 25.17 -4.45
C SER A 39 -0.15 24.54 -5.48
N ASP A 40 0.36 23.68 -6.37
CA ASP A 40 -0.42 22.90 -7.33
C ASP A 40 -1.12 21.67 -6.70
N GLY A 41 -0.98 21.49 -5.38
CA GLY A 41 -1.58 20.38 -4.64
C GLY A 41 -0.86 19.04 -4.82
N ARG A 42 0.35 19.00 -5.39
CA ARG A 42 1.16 17.77 -5.48
C ARG A 42 1.92 17.54 -4.18
N PHE A 43 2.04 16.27 -3.76
CA PHE A 43 2.82 15.90 -2.58
C PHE A 43 4.32 15.92 -2.88
N VAL A 44 5.08 16.58 -2.02
CA VAL A 44 6.54 16.51 -1.96
C VAL A 44 6.92 15.49 -0.89
N CYS A 45 7.87 14.62 -1.21
CA CYS A 45 8.33 13.55 -0.34
C CYS A 45 9.53 13.98 0.51
N ASN A 46 9.81 13.27 1.61
CA ASN A 46 10.96 13.56 2.48
C ASN A 46 12.32 13.37 1.79
N ASP A 47 12.38 12.58 0.71
CA ASP A 47 13.56 12.47 -0.15
C ASP A 47 13.74 13.66 -1.12
N GLY A 48 12.81 14.63 -1.11
CA GLY A 48 12.80 15.79 -2.00
C GLY A 48 12.16 15.53 -3.38
N SER A 49 11.72 14.30 -3.66
CA SER A 49 11.05 13.97 -4.91
C SER A 49 9.56 14.38 -4.91
N LEU A 50 8.98 14.58 -6.10
CA LEU A 50 7.54 14.73 -6.25
C LEU A 50 6.85 13.36 -6.26
N SER A 51 5.78 13.24 -5.49
CA SER A 51 4.94 12.05 -5.49
C SER A 51 4.26 11.86 -6.83
N GLN A 52 4.36 10.65 -7.38
CA GLN A 52 3.66 10.25 -8.61
C GLN A 52 2.18 9.88 -8.37
N SER A 53 1.68 10.10 -7.16
CA SER A 53 0.28 9.89 -6.85
C SER A 53 -0.59 10.80 -7.72
N LYS A 54 -1.67 10.25 -8.29
CA LYS A 54 -2.70 11.02 -8.98
C LYS A 54 -3.65 11.76 -8.03
N ARG A 55 -3.48 11.56 -6.72
CA ARG A 55 -4.22 12.28 -5.69
C ARG A 55 -3.58 13.64 -5.46
N PHE A 56 -4.42 14.61 -5.12
CA PHE A 56 -3.98 15.93 -4.67
C PHE A 56 -3.99 15.99 -3.15
N CYS A 57 -3.16 16.88 -2.60
CA CYS A 57 -3.12 17.18 -1.19
C CYS A 57 -4.44 17.82 -0.78
N SER A 58 -5.25 17.05 -0.06
CA SER A 58 -6.47 17.53 0.59
C SER A 58 -6.04 18.11 1.93
N GLY A 59 -5.70 19.39 1.94
CA GLY A 59 -5.37 20.14 3.17
C GLY A 59 -6.52 20.16 4.15
#